data_AF-A0A4Q2Z8I8-F1
#
_entry.id   AF-A0A4Q2Z8I8-F1
#
_cell.length_a   1.000
_cell.length_b   1.000
_cell.length_c   1.000
_cell.angle_alpha   90.00
_cell.angle_beta   90.00
_cell.angle_gamma   90.00
#
_symmetry.space_group_name_H-M   'P 1'
#
loop_
_entity.id
_entity.type
_entity.pdbx_description
1 polymer ?
#
loop_
_entity_poly.entity_id
_entity_poly.type
_entity_poly.pdbx_seq_one_letter_code
_entity_poly.pdbx_strand_id
1 'polypeptide(L)'
;MTLETRRERLIYQGAVPVIAAIAGALAATWFQSANIDQAQLADIVRLISDPKLSADQKIQALNLYKEITDRPWYIMRNLATALGFAFMWAVGAAAAGGYFRKD
;
A
#
# COMPACT_ATOMS: atom_id res chain seq x y z
N MET A 1 12.20 -35.85 6.41
CA MET A 1 11.69 -34.51 6.80
C MET A 1 10.53 -34.70 7.75
N THR A 2 10.68 -34.29 9.00
CA THR A 2 9.63 -34.34 10.03
C THR A 2 8.59 -33.24 9.78
N LEU A 3 7.37 -33.42 10.30
CA LEU A 3 6.27 -32.45 10.17
C LEU A 3 6.66 -31.04 10.68
N GLU A 4 7.50 -30.96 11.72
CA GLU A 4 8.05 -29.72 12.26
C GLU A 4 8.84 -28.93 11.20
N THR A 5 9.78 -29.57 10.49
CA THR A 5 10.58 -28.90 9.46
C THR A 5 9.76 -28.35 8.28
N ARG A 6 8.59 -28.94 7.97
CA ARG A 6 7.68 -28.41 6.94
C ARG A 6 6.89 -27.20 7.43
N ARG A 7 6.46 -27.21 8.70
CA ARG A 7 5.71 -26.11 9.32
C ARG A 7 6.58 -24.87 9.52
N GLU A 8 7.80 -25.04 10.01
CA GLU A 8 8.77 -23.94 10.12
C GLU A 8 9.09 -23.34 8.77
N ARG A 9 9.26 -24.19 7.74
CA ARG A 9 9.52 -23.73 6.38
C ARG A 9 8.36 -22.92 5.80
N LEU A 10 7.10 -23.31 6.06
CA LEU A 10 5.92 -22.52 5.68
C LEU A 10 5.85 -21.16 6.40
N ILE A 11 6.19 -21.12 7.69
CA ILE A 11 6.20 -19.87 8.46
C ILE A 11 7.32 -18.93 7.98
N TYR A 12 8.55 -19.43 7.88
CA TYR A 12 9.70 -18.62 7.49
C TYR A 12 9.73 -18.25 6.00
N GLN A 13 9.23 -19.10 5.10
CA GLN A 13 9.25 -18.82 3.65
C GLN A 13 7.94 -18.22 3.14
N GLY A 14 6.84 -18.36 3.89
CA GLY A 14 5.52 -17.83 3.52
C GLY A 14 5.08 -16.64 4.35
N ALA A 15 4.96 -16.81 5.68
CA ALA A 15 4.38 -15.78 6.54
C ALA A 15 5.36 -14.62 6.80
N VAL A 16 6.63 -14.90 7.06
CA VAL A 16 7.64 -13.87 7.38
C VAL A 16 7.83 -12.85 6.24
N PRO A 17 7.99 -13.24 4.96
CA PRO A 17 8.11 -12.28 3.87
C PRO A 17 6.88 -11.39 3.69
N VAL A 18 5.68 -11.95 3.89
CA VAL A 18 4.41 -11.21 3.80
C VAL A 18 4.31 -10.17 4.92
N ILE A 19 4.61 -10.56 6.16
CA ILE A 19 4.62 -9.64 7.31
C ILE A 19 5.69 -8.56 7.12
N ALA A 20 6.89 -8.92 6.63
CA ALA A 20 7.96 -7.96 6.34
C ALA A 20 7.56 -6.96 5.24
N ALA A 21 6.89 -7.42 4.18
CA ALA A 21 6.39 -6.55 3.12
C ALA A 21 5.31 -5.58 3.63
N ILE A 22 4.39 -6.07 4.48
CA ILE A 22 3.38 -5.22 5.12
C ILE A 22 4.02 -4.17 6.03
N ALA A 23 4.94 -4.60 6.90
CA ALA A 23 5.64 -3.71 7.81
C ALA A 23 6.47 -2.65 7.06
N GLY A 24 7.17 -3.05 5.99
CA GLY A 24 7.92 -2.13 5.13
C GLY A 24 7.04 -1.11 4.43
N ALA A 25 5.88 -1.52 3.92
CA ALA A 25 4.93 -0.62 3.30
C ALA A 25 4.29 0.35 4.30
N LEU A 26 3.92 -0.12 5.50
CA LEU A 26 3.44 0.74 6.59
C LEU A 26 4.50 1.77 7.01
N ALA A 27 5.77 1.33 7.14
CA ALA A 27 6.88 2.22 7.47
C ALA A 27 7.12 3.25 6.36
N ALA A 28 7.04 2.86 5.08
CA ALA A 28 7.18 3.77 3.95
C ALA A 28 6.04 4.80 3.90
N THR A 29 4.79 4.37 4.10
CA THR A 29 3.62 5.26 4.17
C THR A 29 3.73 6.23 5.34
N TRP A 30 4.13 5.76 6.53
CA TRP A 30 4.33 6.62 7.69
C TRP A 30 5.48 7.61 7.50
N PHE A 31 6.61 7.15 6.94
CA PHE A 31 7.73 8.03 6.64
C PHE A 31 7.31 9.10 5.63
N GLN A 32 6.59 8.73 4.55
CA GLN A 32 6.11 9.71 3.59
C GLN A 32 5.12 10.68 4.22
N SER A 33 4.16 10.22 5.02
CA SER A 33 3.18 11.11 5.67
C SER A 33 3.82 12.05 6.70
N ALA A 34 4.82 11.59 7.44
CA ALA A 34 5.57 12.39 8.40
C ALA A 34 6.49 13.42 7.74
N ASN A 35 6.95 13.15 6.51
CA ASN A 35 7.78 14.06 5.72
C ASN A 35 6.97 14.90 4.72
N ILE A 36 5.63 14.83 4.74
CA ILE A 36 4.82 15.83 4.02
C ILE A 36 5.05 17.17 4.70
N ASP A 37 5.64 18.11 3.95
CA ASP A 37 5.88 19.45 4.42
C ASP A 37 4.53 20.18 4.63
N GLN A 38 4.16 20.31 5.90
CA GLN A 38 2.93 20.99 6.32
C GLN A 38 2.95 22.47 5.91
N ALA A 39 4.13 23.09 5.79
CA ALA A 39 4.24 24.47 5.32
C ALA A 39 3.88 24.59 3.83
N GLN A 40 4.36 23.65 2.99
CA GLN A 40 3.95 23.61 1.58
C GLN A 40 2.45 23.38 1.41
N LEU A 41 1.84 22.49 2.21
CA LEU A 41 0.39 22.28 2.16
C LEU A 41 -0.37 23.53 2.56
N ALA A 42 0.07 24.23 3.61
CA ALA A 42 -0.54 25.49 4.05
C ALA A 42 -0.45 26.58 2.96
N ASP A 43 0.68 26.67 2.28
CA ASP A 43 0.87 27.61 1.17
C ASP A 43 -0.05 27.28 -0.03
N ILE A 44 -0.21 26.01 -0.38
CA ILE A 44 -1.12 25.58 -1.46
C ILE A 44 -2.58 25.88 -1.10
N VAL A 45 -2.99 25.61 0.14
CA VAL A 45 -4.34 25.96 0.62
C VAL A 45 -4.56 27.48 0.56
N ARG A 46 -3.55 28.26 0.93
CA ARG A 46 -3.60 29.73 0.85
C ARG A 46 -3.69 30.22 -0.59
N LEU A 47 -2.96 29.60 -1.53
CA LEU A 47 -3.10 29.85 -2.97
C LEU A 47 -4.53 29.54 -3.44
N ILE A 48 -5.10 28.38 -3.11
CA ILE A 48 -6.47 28.05 -3.54
C ILE A 48 -7.51 29.06 -3.01
N SER A 49 -7.26 29.59 -1.82
CA SER A 49 -8.11 30.58 -1.15
C SER A 49 -8.02 31.99 -1.74
N ASP A 50 -7.00 32.30 -2.53
CA ASP A 50 -6.76 33.66 -3.04
C ASP A 50 -7.81 34.03 -4.11
N PRO A 51 -8.59 35.11 -3.91
CA PRO A 51 -9.56 35.57 -4.90
C PRO A 51 -8.92 36.11 -6.19
N LYS A 52 -7.61 36.39 -6.20
CA LYS A 52 -6.89 36.96 -7.36
C LYS A 52 -6.42 35.92 -8.39
N LEU A 53 -6.42 34.64 -8.06
CA LEU A 53 -6.00 33.58 -8.98
C LEU A 53 -7.13 33.20 -9.94
N SER A 54 -6.76 32.91 -11.18
CA SER A 54 -7.70 32.40 -12.18
C SER A 54 -8.18 30.99 -11.81
N ALA A 55 -9.32 30.59 -12.37
CA ALA A 55 -9.88 29.25 -12.16
C ALA A 55 -8.87 28.14 -12.54
N ASP A 56 -8.11 28.33 -13.61
CA ASP A 56 -7.11 27.35 -14.08
C ASP A 56 -5.95 27.21 -13.08
N GLN A 57 -5.47 28.32 -12.51
CA GLN A 57 -4.41 28.29 -11.51
C GLN A 57 -4.87 27.60 -10.22
N LYS A 58 -6.13 27.80 -9.82
CA LYS A 58 -6.73 27.09 -8.69
C LYS A 58 -6.85 25.59 -8.94
N ILE A 59 -7.20 25.18 -10.15
CA ILE A 59 -7.25 23.77 -10.53
C ILE A 59 -5.84 23.15 -10.48
N GLN A 60 -4.81 23.85 -10.98
CA GLN A 60 -3.43 23.37 -10.89
C GLN A 60 -2.96 23.22 -9.43
N ALA A 61 -3.24 24.20 -8.57
CA ALA A 61 -2.92 24.13 -7.14
C ALA A 61 -3.66 22.98 -6.44
N LEU A 62 -4.93 22.75 -6.79
CA LEU A 62 -5.72 21.63 -6.27
C LEU A 62 -5.16 20.27 -6.72
N ASN A 63 -4.66 20.17 -7.95
CA ASN A 63 -4.04 18.95 -8.47
C ASN A 63 -2.72 18.66 -7.73
N LEU A 64 -1.91 19.69 -7.49
CA LEU A 64 -0.69 19.59 -6.69
C LEU A 64 -0.98 19.15 -5.25
N TYR A 65 -2.01 19.72 -4.62
CA TYR A 65 -2.45 19.32 -3.29
C TYR A 65 -2.79 17.81 -3.25
N LYS A 66 -3.64 17.36 -4.20
CA LYS A 66 -4.04 15.96 -4.29
C LYS A 66 -2.86 15.02 -4.49
N GLU A 67 -1.92 15.37 -5.37
CA GLU A 67 -0.74 14.53 -5.62
C GLU A 67 0.09 14.32 -4.35
N ILE A 68 0.30 15.37 -3.57
CA ILE A 68 1.08 15.28 -2.32
C ILE A 68 0.35 14.43 -1.28
N THR A 69 -0.96 14.62 -1.13
CA THR A 69 -1.76 13.91 -0.11
C THR A 69 -2.12 12.47 -0.48
N ASP A 70 -2.24 12.14 -1.78
CA ASP A 70 -2.66 10.80 -2.24
C ASP A 70 -1.52 9.80 -2.32
N ARG A 71 -0.26 10.23 -2.46
CA ARG A 71 0.92 9.35 -2.58
C ARG A 71 1.03 8.28 -1.47
N PRO A 72 0.88 8.61 -0.17
CA PRO A 72 0.97 7.61 0.89
C PRO A 72 -0.14 6.55 0.81
N TRP A 73 -1.34 6.97 0.41
CA TRP A 73 -2.50 6.08 0.25
C TRP A 73 -2.39 5.19 -0.98
N TYR A 74 -1.79 5.70 -2.05
CA TYR A 74 -1.51 4.91 -3.25
C TYR A 74 -0.61 3.69 -2.95
N ILE A 75 0.41 3.87 -2.10
CA ILE A 75 1.28 2.77 -1.65
C ILE A 75 0.48 1.71 -0.88
N MET A 76 -0.35 2.14 0.07
CA MET A 76 -1.22 1.24 0.85
C MET A 76 -2.19 0.47 -0.04
N ARG A 77 -2.76 1.14 -1.05
CA ARG A 77 -3.73 0.55 -1.97
C ARG A 77 -3.08 -0.49 -2.88
N ASN A 78 -1.90 -0.20 -3.44
CA ASN A 78 -1.14 -1.14 -4.26
C ASN A 78 -0.70 -2.38 -3.47
N LEU A 79 -0.28 -2.19 -2.22
CA LEU A 79 0.02 -3.30 -1.32
C LEU A 79 -1.22 -4.16 -1.08
N ALA A 80 -2.36 -3.56 -0.74
CA ALA A 80 -3.61 -4.29 -0.50
C ALA A 80 -4.04 -5.09 -1.74
N THR A 81 -3.89 -4.52 -2.94
CA THR A 81 -4.16 -5.23 -4.19
C THR A 81 -3.21 -6.41 -4.39
N ALA A 82 -1.91 -6.22 -4.19
CA ALA A 82 -0.92 -7.29 -4.32
C ALA A 82 -1.17 -8.45 -3.33
N LEU A 83 -1.51 -8.11 -2.07
CA LEU A 83 -1.88 -9.10 -1.06
C LEU A 83 -3.20 -9.81 -1.39
N GLY A 84 -4.19 -9.10 -1.92
CA GLY A 84 -5.45 -9.67 -2.38
C GLY A 84 -5.25 -10.67 -3.53
N PHE A 85 -4.39 -10.35 -4.50
CA PHE A 85 -4.01 -11.27 -5.57
C PHE A 85 -3.25 -12.49 -5.02
N ALA A 86 -2.27 -12.29 -4.13
CA ALA A 86 -1.53 -13.39 -3.52
C ALA A 86 -2.44 -14.32 -2.70
N PHE A 87 -3.40 -13.76 -1.97
CA PHE A 87 -4.41 -14.53 -1.23
C PHE A 87 -5.29 -15.35 -2.17
N MET A 88 -5.78 -14.75 -3.27
CA MET A 88 -6.59 -15.45 -4.26
C MET A 88 -5.86 -16.65 -4.87
N TRP A 89 -4.57 -16.50 -5.20
CA TRP A 89 -3.73 -17.60 -5.68
C TRP A 89 -3.46 -18.67 -4.61
N ALA A 90 -3.22 -18.26 -3.36
CA ALA A 90 -3.00 -19.20 -2.25
C ALA A 90 -4.26 -20.03 -1.96
N VAL A 91 -5.45 -19.40 -1.96
CA VAL A 91 -6.74 -20.08 -1.80
C VAL A 91 -7.03 -20.97 -3.01
N GLY A 92 -6.80 -20.50 -4.22
CA GLY A 92 -6.95 -21.28 -5.45
C GLY A 92 -6.05 -22.52 -5.47
N ALA A 93 -4.79 -22.38 -5.06
CA ALA A 93 -3.85 -23.48 -4.95
C ALA A 93 -4.21 -24.47 -3.84
N ALA A 94 -4.76 -23.99 -2.70
CA ALA A 94 -5.25 -24.85 -1.63
C ALA A 94 -6.52 -25.62 -2.05
N ALA A 95 -7.44 -24.96 -2.76
CA ALA A 95 -8.62 -25.59 -3.33
C ALA A 95 -8.23 -26.66 -4.37
N ALA A 96 -7.37 -26.32 -5.35
CA ALA A 96 -6.90 -27.25 -6.36
C ALA A 96 -6.07 -28.41 -5.77
N GLY A 97 -5.16 -28.13 -4.82
CA GLY A 97 -4.37 -29.16 -4.13
C GLY A 97 -5.20 -30.09 -3.23
N GLY A 98 -6.38 -29.66 -2.77
CA GLY A 98 -7.38 -30.50 -2.11
C GLY A 98 -8.12 -31.44 -3.07
N TYR A 99 -8.26 -31.06 -4.34
CA TYR A 99 -8.82 -31.93 -5.39
C TYR A 99 -7.86 -33.05 -5.80
N PHE A 100 -6.55 -32.79 -5.89
CA PHE A 100 -5.53 -33.81 -6.27
C PHE A 100 -5.11 -34.77 -5.15
N ARG A 101 -5.64 -34.62 -3.93
CA ARG A 101 -5.37 -35.49 -2.77
C ARG A 101 -6.50 -36.49 -2.49
N LYS A 102 -7.55 -36.51 -3.31
CA LYS A 102 -8.71 -37.38 -3.13
C LYS A 102 -8.60 -38.72 -3.86
N ASP A 103 -7.44 -39.02 -4.44
CA ASP A 103 -7.18 -40.23 -5.22
C ASP A 103 -6.08 -41.08 -4.56
#